data_AF-A0A4Y9AFL4-F1
#
_entry.id   AF-A0A4Y9AFL4-F1
#
_cell.length_a   1.000
_cell.length_b   1.000
_cell.length_c   1.000
_cell.angle_alpha   90.00
_cell.angle_beta   90.00
_cell.angle_gamma   90.00
#
_symmetry.space_group_name_H-M   'P 1'
#
loop_
_entity.id
_entity.type
_entity.pdbx_description
1 polymer ?
#
loop_
_entity_poly.entity_id
_entity_poly.type
_entity_poly.pdbx_seq_one_letter_code
_entity_poly.pdbx_strand_id
1 'polypeptide(L)'
;MFTIAKKLNINIVYRKTIFRFGNDIVLIKSTKQKEWQSFGHELEHRLQHVGQQLNMHYLFRDLQEYQARHFAYHFCVPTFMLQQYNDLTVCDVMNLFNVEYGFALKRLEMYERKLLDEGSTICQSIY
;
A
#
# COMPACT_ATOMS: atom_id res chain seq x y z
N MET A 1 -5.46 -8.28 -7.37
CA MET A 1 -6.16 -7.10 -7.93
C MET A 1 -7.60 -7.41 -8.38
N PHE A 2 -7.85 -8.06 -9.53
CA PHE A 2 -9.20 -8.16 -10.13
C PHE A 2 -10.27 -8.79 -9.22
N THR A 3 -9.93 -9.83 -8.47
CA THR A 3 -10.85 -10.46 -7.50
C THR A 3 -11.31 -9.47 -6.43
N ILE A 4 -10.41 -8.60 -5.96
CA ILE A 4 -10.71 -7.59 -4.95
C ILE A 4 -11.62 -6.51 -5.55
N ALA A 5 -11.28 -6.00 -6.72
CA ALA A 5 -12.08 -5.00 -7.41
C ALA A 5 -13.52 -5.49 -7.67
N LYS A 6 -13.68 -6.74 -8.13
CA LYS A 6 -15.00 -7.37 -8.30
C LYS A 6 -15.79 -7.43 -6.98
N LYS A 7 -15.16 -7.87 -5.89
CA LYS A 7 -15.81 -7.97 -4.57
C LYS A 7 -16.22 -6.61 -4.00
N LEU A 8 -15.49 -5.55 -4.34
CA LEU A 8 -15.77 -4.18 -3.89
C LEU A 8 -16.60 -3.36 -4.88
N ASN A 9 -17.07 -3.97 -5.96
CA ASN A 9 -17.79 -3.29 -7.04
C ASN A 9 -17.03 -2.08 -7.61
N ILE A 10 -15.73 -2.27 -7.84
CA ILE A 10 -14.80 -1.28 -8.43
C ILE A 10 -14.49 -1.70 -9.86
N ASN A 11 -14.59 -0.75 -10.80
CA ASN A 11 -14.12 -0.95 -12.17
C ASN A 11 -12.64 -0.59 -12.26
N ILE A 12 -11.88 -1.38 -13.02
CA ILE A 12 -10.48 -1.05 -13.33
C ILE A 12 -10.40 -0.61 -14.78
N VAL A 13 -9.94 0.63 -14.99
CA VAL A 13 -9.82 1.24 -16.31
C VAL A 13 -8.36 1.59 -16.56
N TYR A 14 -7.86 1.40 -17.79
CA TYR A 14 -6.50 1.79 -18.15
C TYR A 14 -6.49 3.08 -18.96
N ARG A 15 -5.70 4.07 -18.53
CA ARG A 15 -5.49 5.36 -19.21
C ARG A 15 -4.02 5.80 -19.08
N LYS A 16 -3.73 7.04 -19.50
CA LYS A 16 -2.38 7.63 -19.42
C LYS A 16 -2.07 8.29 -18.06
N THR A 17 -3.06 8.39 -17.17
CA THR A 17 -2.95 8.97 -15.84
C THR A 17 -3.58 8.03 -14.81
N ILE A 18 -3.07 8.05 -13.58
CA ILE A 18 -3.59 7.29 -12.46
C ILE A 18 -4.48 8.22 -11.63
N PHE A 19 -5.70 7.79 -11.34
CA PHE A 19 -6.63 8.49 -10.44
C PHE A 19 -7.85 7.62 -10.15
N ARG A 20 -8.58 7.95 -9.09
CA ARG A 20 -9.92 7.41 -8.80
C ARG A 20 -11.02 8.37 -9.29
N PHE A 21 -12.08 7.82 -9.89
CA PHE A 21 -13.27 8.58 -10.27
C PHE A 21 -14.54 7.76 -10.05
N GLY A 22 -15.42 8.20 -9.15
CA GLY A 22 -16.62 7.45 -8.81
C GLY A 22 -16.30 6.05 -8.28
N ASN A 23 -16.72 5.01 -9.03
CA ASN A 23 -16.42 3.60 -8.78
C ASN A 23 -15.26 3.06 -9.62
N ASP A 24 -14.60 3.91 -10.39
CA ASP A 24 -13.50 3.51 -11.27
C ASP A 24 -12.16 3.83 -10.59
N ILE A 25 -11.26 2.85 -10.60
CA ILE A 25 -9.83 3.05 -10.37
C ILE A 25 -9.16 3.05 -11.74
N VAL A 26 -8.56 4.18 -12.10
CA VAL A 26 -7.85 4.36 -13.36
C VAL A 26 -6.36 4.12 -13.12
N LEU A 27 -5.78 3.17 -13.85
CA LEU A 27 -4.38 2.80 -13.77
C LEU A 27 -3.65 3.09 -15.09
N ILE A 28 -2.34 3.24 -15.02
CA ILE A 28 -1.48 3.20 -16.20
C ILE A 28 -1.09 1.76 -16.47
N LYS A 29 -1.19 1.35 -17.74
CA LYS A 29 -0.78 0.01 -18.17
C LYS A 29 0.72 -0.17 -17.92
N SER A 30 1.10 -1.20 -17.18
CA SER A 30 2.50 -1.44 -16.80
C SER A 30 2.75 -2.90 -16.44
N THR A 31 3.85 -3.17 -15.72
CA THR A 31 4.12 -4.48 -15.14
C THR A 31 3.03 -4.85 -14.13
N LYS A 32 2.81 -6.15 -13.91
CA LYS A 32 1.80 -6.61 -12.95
C LYS A 32 2.10 -6.17 -11.52
N GLN A 33 3.37 -6.07 -11.17
CA GLN A 33 3.80 -5.57 -9.86
C GLN A 33 3.42 -4.10 -9.69
N LYS A 34 3.67 -3.26 -10.71
CA LYS A 34 3.36 -1.83 -10.65
C LYS A 34 1.87 -1.54 -10.69
N GLU A 35 1.12 -2.29 -11.53
CA GLU A 35 -0.35 -2.25 -11.54
C GLU A 35 -0.92 -2.63 -10.16
N TRP A 36 -0.36 -3.65 -9.50
CA TRP A 36 -0.80 -4.07 -8.17
C TRP A 36 -0.59 -3.02 -7.08
N GLN A 37 0.60 -2.41 -7.04
CA GLN A 37 0.94 -1.35 -6.07
C GLN A 37 0.09 -0.09 -6.31
N SER A 38 -0.07 0.31 -7.57
CA SER A 38 -0.90 1.47 -7.95
C SER A 38 -2.37 1.23 -7.57
N PHE A 39 -2.88 0.02 -7.78
CA PHE A 39 -4.21 -0.35 -7.33
C PHE A 39 -4.36 -0.25 -5.80
N GLY A 40 -3.37 -0.72 -5.05
CA GLY A 40 -3.39 -0.63 -3.58
C GLY A 40 -3.47 0.83 -3.09
N HIS A 41 -2.75 1.74 -3.74
CA HIS A 41 -2.78 3.17 -3.45
C HIS A 41 -4.13 3.80 -3.76
N GLU A 42 -4.66 3.61 -4.99
CA GLU A 42 -5.97 4.15 -5.37
C GLU A 42 -7.14 3.54 -4.61
N LEU A 43 -6.98 2.29 -4.15
CA LEU A 43 -7.97 1.64 -3.31
C LEU A 43 -8.14 2.37 -1.98
N GLU A 44 -7.05 2.88 -1.39
CA GLU A 44 -7.13 3.70 -0.18
C GLU A 44 -7.94 4.96 -0.43
N HIS A 45 -7.63 5.70 -1.51
CA HIS A 45 -8.38 6.90 -1.86
C HIS A 45 -9.87 6.61 -2.04
N ARG A 46 -10.22 5.43 -2.53
CA ARG A 46 -11.62 5.00 -2.67
C ARG A 46 -12.30 4.67 -1.34
N LEU A 47 -11.56 4.15 -0.36
CA LEU A 47 -12.10 3.66 0.91
C LEU A 47 -12.13 4.75 1.99
N GLN A 48 -11.12 5.61 2.05
CA GLN A 48 -10.91 6.55 3.15
C GLN A 48 -11.20 8.00 2.77
N HIS A 49 -10.95 8.38 1.52
CA HIS A 49 -10.97 9.78 1.12
C HIS A 49 -12.27 10.18 0.41
N VAL A 50 -12.90 11.24 0.91
CA VAL A 50 -14.06 11.91 0.32
C VAL A 50 -13.71 13.35 -0.05
N GLY A 51 -14.34 13.88 -1.10
CA GLY A 51 -14.10 15.24 -1.60
C GLY A 51 -13.27 15.30 -2.88
N GLN A 52 -13.13 16.51 -3.42
CA GLN A 52 -12.34 16.78 -4.63
C GLN A 52 -10.95 17.26 -4.23
N GLN A 53 -9.93 16.42 -4.39
CA GLN A 53 -8.53 16.76 -4.05
C GLN A 53 -8.05 18.06 -4.72
N LEU A 54 -8.54 18.41 -5.92
CA LEU A 54 -8.12 19.62 -6.63
C LEU A 54 -8.53 20.92 -5.93
N ASN A 55 -9.61 20.90 -5.14
CA ASN A 55 -10.11 22.07 -4.40
C ASN A 55 -9.62 22.09 -2.94
N MET A 56 -8.70 21.17 -2.58
CA MET A 56 -8.21 21.00 -1.23
C MET A 56 -6.85 21.71 -1.05
N HIS A 57 -6.65 22.31 0.12
CA HIS A 57 -5.37 22.91 0.48
C HIS A 57 -4.24 21.87 0.40
N TYR A 58 -3.07 22.27 -0.10
CA TYR A 58 -1.97 21.35 -0.44
C TYR A 58 -1.56 20.43 0.72
N LEU A 59 -1.51 20.94 1.95
CA LEU A 59 -1.18 20.15 3.14
C LEU A 59 -2.13 18.97 3.38
N PHE A 60 -3.43 19.14 3.12
CA PHE A 60 -4.38 18.03 3.26
C PHE A 60 -4.25 17.04 2.10
N ARG A 61 -3.90 17.50 0.90
CA ARG A 61 -3.58 16.61 -0.22
C ARG A 61 -2.36 15.75 0.12
N ASP A 62 -1.29 16.37 0.62
CA ASP A 62 -0.07 15.66 1.00
C ASP A 62 -0.32 14.62 2.10
N LEU A 63 -1.19 14.94 3.06
CA LEU A 63 -1.64 14.00 4.08
C LEU A 63 -2.37 12.80 3.45
N GLN A 64 -3.31 13.03 2.54
CA GLN A 64 -4.03 11.94 1.86
C GLN A 64 -3.07 11.05 1.06
N GLU A 65 -2.14 11.63 0.31
CA GLU A 65 -1.13 10.89 -0.45
C GLU A 65 -0.21 10.07 0.47
N TYR A 66 0.15 10.61 1.64
CA TYR A 66 0.90 9.88 2.66
C TYR A 66 0.10 8.68 3.20
N GLN A 67 -1.17 8.89 3.55
CA GLN A 67 -2.06 7.84 4.06
C GLN A 67 -2.26 6.74 3.01
N ALA A 68 -2.51 7.11 1.75
CA ALA A 68 -2.67 6.19 0.64
C ALA A 68 -1.41 5.36 0.37
N ARG A 69 -0.22 5.98 0.39
CA ARG A 69 1.06 5.25 0.27
C ARG A 69 1.27 4.29 1.44
N HIS A 70 1.02 4.75 2.68
CA HIS A 70 1.19 3.91 3.86
C HIS A 70 0.26 2.69 3.84
N PHE A 71 -1.01 2.89 3.48
CA PHE A 71 -1.97 1.81 3.28
C PHE A 71 -1.50 0.82 2.22
N ALA A 72 -1.05 1.31 1.05
CA ALA A 72 -0.60 0.44 -0.03
C ALA A 72 0.50 -0.53 0.42
N TYR A 73 1.47 -0.07 1.23
CA TYR A 73 2.51 -0.94 1.77
C TYR A 73 1.95 -2.12 2.59
N HIS A 74 1.02 -1.83 3.51
CA HIS A 74 0.41 -2.89 4.32
C HIS A 74 -0.60 -3.74 3.56
N PHE A 75 -1.29 -3.17 2.58
CA PHE A 75 -2.28 -3.87 1.79
C PHE A 75 -1.63 -4.83 0.79
N CYS A 76 -0.61 -4.37 0.06
CA CYS A 76 0.09 -5.19 -0.92
C CYS A 76 1.03 -6.21 -0.25
N VAL A 77 1.54 -5.92 0.95
CA VAL A 77 2.40 -6.82 1.73
C VAL A 77 1.94 -6.84 3.20
N PRO A 78 0.96 -7.69 3.54
CA PRO A 78 0.34 -7.71 4.86
C PRO A 78 1.29 -8.13 5.98
N THR A 79 1.27 -7.39 7.10
CA THR A 79 2.11 -7.68 8.28
C THR A 79 1.87 -9.08 8.82
N PHE A 80 0.61 -9.50 8.93
CA PHE A 80 0.27 -10.83 9.45
C PHE A 80 0.79 -11.98 8.57
N MET A 81 1.04 -11.72 7.28
CA MET A 81 1.67 -12.71 6.38
C MET A 81 3.18 -12.69 6.56
N LEU A 82 3.82 -11.52 6.69
CA LEU A 82 5.26 -11.44 6.98
C LEU A 82 5.62 -12.16 8.29
N GLN A 83 4.78 -12.06 9.31
CA GLN A 83 4.97 -12.72 10.61
C GLN A 83 4.99 -14.26 10.53
N GLN A 84 4.57 -14.86 9.42
CA GLN A 84 4.57 -16.32 9.24
C GLN A 84 5.94 -16.86 8.81
N TYR A 85 6.90 -15.98 8.50
CA TYR A 85 8.20 -16.34 7.99
C TYR A 85 9.30 -15.78 8.88
N ASN A 86 10.38 -16.55 9.01
CA ASN A 86 11.64 -16.08 9.60
C ASN A 86 12.55 -15.66 8.45
N ASP A 87 13.21 -14.50 8.59
CA ASP A 87 14.33 -14.06 7.73
C ASP A 87 14.03 -13.98 6.22
N LEU A 88 12.93 -13.31 5.83
CA LEU A 88 12.64 -13.04 4.42
C LEU A 88 13.63 -12.05 3.81
N THR A 89 14.16 -12.38 2.63
CA THR A 89 14.90 -11.42 1.81
C THR A 89 13.95 -10.51 1.04
N VAL A 90 14.48 -9.39 0.51
CA VAL A 90 13.71 -8.49 -0.38
C VAL A 90 13.16 -9.25 -1.60
N CYS A 91 13.96 -10.17 -2.17
CA CYS A 91 13.55 -11.00 -3.30
C CYS A 91 12.40 -11.95 -2.95
N ASP A 92 12.39 -12.52 -1.75
CA ASP A 92 11.30 -13.36 -1.29
C ASP A 92 10.01 -12.55 -1.19
N VAL A 93 10.06 -11.35 -0.63
CA VAL A 93 8.90 -10.44 -0.55
C VAL A 93 8.40 -10.03 -1.94
N MET A 94 9.31 -9.72 -2.87
CA MET A 94 8.92 -9.42 -4.26
C MET A 94 8.13 -10.57 -4.89
N ASN A 95 8.60 -11.80 -4.71
CA ASN A 95 8.02 -12.99 -5.33
C ASN A 95 6.71 -13.41 -4.64
N LEU A 96 6.66 -13.42 -3.32
CA LEU A 96 5.50 -13.81 -2.53
C LEU A 96 4.32 -12.84 -2.73
N PHE A 97 4.60 -11.54 -2.77
CA PHE A 97 3.56 -10.50 -2.81
C PHE A 97 3.41 -9.83 -4.16
N ASN A 98 4.21 -10.22 -5.15
CA ASN A 98 4.22 -9.69 -6.51
C ASN A 98 4.34 -8.14 -6.52
N VAL A 99 5.39 -7.63 -5.88
CA VAL A 99 5.72 -6.19 -5.80
C VAL A 99 7.13 -5.90 -6.34
N GLU A 100 7.39 -4.66 -6.71
CA GLU A 100 8.70 -4.21 -7.20
C GLU A 100 9.72 -4.15 -6.05
N TYR A 101 11.01 -4.24 -6.40
CA TYR A 101 12.12 -4.28 -5.43
C TYR A 101 12.07 -3.14 -4.40
N GLY A 102 11.95 -1.88 -4.86
CA GLY A 102 11.91 -0.73 -3.95
C GLY A 102 10.71 -0.75 -3.00
N PHE A 103 9.60 -1.33 -3.44
CA PHE A 103 8.40 -1.48 -2.61
C PHE A 103 8.59 -2.56 -1.53
N ALA A 104 9.15 -3.71 -1.93
CA ALA A 104 9.49 -4.80 -1.01
C ALA A 104 10.51 -4.36 0.03
N LEU A 105 11.61 -3.71 -0.40
CA LEU A 105 12.64 -3.18 0.49
C LEU A 105 12.04 -2.21 1.51
N LYS A 106 11.29 -1.22 1.02
CA LYS A 106 10.69 -0.22 1.91
C LYS A 106 9.75 -0.85 2.94
N ARG A 107 8.99 -1.86 2.51
CA ARG A 107 8.06 -2.56 3.39
C ARG A 107 8.78 -3.37 4.47
N LEU A 108 9.89 -4.04 4.15
CA LEU A 108 10.70 -4.77 5.12
C LEU A 108 11.31 -3.81 6.14
N GLU A 109 11.86 -2.67 5.71
CA GLU A 109 12.36 -1.64 6.64
C GLU A 109 11.27 -1.16 7.63
N MET A 110 10.03 -0.99 7.15
CA MET A 110 8.90 -0.62 8.01
C MET A 110 8.57 -1.73 9.03
N TYR A 111 8.68 -2.99 8.61
CA TYR A 111 8.42 -4.15 9.47
C TYR A 111 9.49 -4.28 10.56
N GLU A 112 10.76 -4.25 10.18
CA GLU A 112 11.90 -4.35 11.08
C GLU A 112 11.89 -3.22 12.13
N ARG A 113 11.63 -1.98 11.70
CA ARG A 113 11.51 -0.85 12.61
C ARG A 113 10.41 -1.05 13.66
N LYS A 114 9.26 -1.56 13.23
CA LYS A 114 8.16 -1.87 14.15
C LYS A 114 8.55 -2.96 15.17
N LEU A 115 9.28 -4.00 14.75
CA LEU A 115 9.78 -5.02 15.67
C LEU A 115 10.78 -4.46 16.68
N LEU A 116 11.65 -3.53 16.26
CA LEU A 116 12.59 -2.84 17.16
C LEU A 116 11.87 -1.95 18.18
N ASP A 117 10.83 -1.22 17.76
CA ASP A 117 10.02 -0.37 18.65
C ASP A 117 9.26 -1.23 19.68
N GLU A 118 8.67 -2.36 19.24
CA GLU A 118 7.96 -3.31 20.12
C GLU A 118 8.92 -4.02 21.08
N GLY A 119 10.11 -4.44 20.62
CA GLY A 119 11.16 -5.02 21.47
C GLY A 119 11.73 -4.03 22.48
N SER A 120 11.82 -2.74 22.12
CA SER A 120 12.26 -1.68 23.03
C SER A 120 11.22 -1.38 24.12
N THR A 121 9.93 -1.60 23.83
CA THR A 121 8.84 -1.36 24.79
C THR A 121 8.84 -2.39 25.93
N ILE A 122 9.32 -3.62 25.70
CA ILE A 122 9.45 -4.65 26.75
C ILE A 122 10.54 -4.25 27.76
N CYS A 123 11.67 -3.70 27.30
CA CYS A 123 12.76 -3.26 28.17
C CYS A 123 12.45 -2.00 29.00
N GLN A 124 11.41 -1.23 28.66
CA GLN A 124 11.02 -0.03 29.42
C GLN A 124 9.94 -0.29 30.49
N SER A 125 9.50 -1.55 30.66
CA SER A 125 8.45 -1.93 31.64
C SER A 125 9.00 -2.53 32.94
N ILE A 126 10.32 -2.50 33.15
CA ILE A 126 10.97 -2.99 34.37
C ILE A 126 11.74 -1.84 35.04
N TYR A 127 11.03 -0.79 35.49
CA TYR A 127 11.47 0.12 36.56
C TYR A 127 10.26 0.78 37.22
#